data_AF-A0A7K4IQK7-F1
#
_entry.id   AF-A0A7K4IQK7-F1
#
_cell.length_a   1.000
_cell.length_b   1.000
_cell.length_c   1.000
_cell.angle_alpha   90.00
_cell.angle_beta   90.00
_cell.angle_gamma   90.00
#
_symmetry.space_group_name_H-M   'P 1'
#
loop_
_entity.id
_entity.type
_entity.pdbx_description
1 polymer ?
#
loop_
_entity_poly.entity_id
_entity_poly.type
_entity_poly.pdbx_seq_one_letter_code
_entity_poly.pdbx_strand_id
1 'polypeptide(L)' 'MGSQTGKKALELGVGTGRVAIELARAGVSVWGIDNSTFMLNVLGRN' A
#
# COMPACT_ATOMS: atom_id res chain seq x y z
N MET A 1 18.94 -16.74 -14.70
CA MET A 1 17.77 -17.00 -13.84
C MET A 1 17.53 -15.76 -13.00
N GLY A 2 16.54 -14.94 -13.35
CA GLY A 2 16.18 -13.76 -12.57
C GLY A 2 15.51 -14.18 -11.26
N SER A 3 15.92 -13.57 -10.15
CA SER A 3 15.28 -13.78 -8.85
C SER A 3 13.78 -13.46 -8.97
N GLN A 4 12.91 -14.41 -8.63
CA GLN A 4 11.47 -14.18 -8.50
C GLN A 4 11.22 -13.35 -7.24
N THR A 5 11.59 -12.07 -7.25
CA THR A 5 11.09 -11.14 -6.26
C THR A 5 9.63 -10.88 -6.62
N GLY A 6 8.70 -11.45 -5.85
CA GLY A 6 7.29 -11.08 -5.94
C GLY A 6 7.17 -9.56 -5.86
N LYS A 7 6.24 -8.96 -6.63
CA LYS A 7 6.05 -7.51 -6.66
C LYS A 7 5.63 -7.04 -5.26
N LYS A 8 6.56 -6.50 -4.49
CA LYS A 8 6.34 -5.97 -3.14
C LYS A 8 6.64 -4.48 -3.12
N ALA A 9 5.84 -3.69 -2.40
CA ALA A 9 6.05 -2.26 -2.25
C ALA A 9 5.84 -1.80 -0.79
N LEU A 10 6.60 -0.77 -0.40
CA LEU A 10 6.37 0.01 0.82
C LEU A 10 6.00 1.44 0.39
N GLU A 11 4.84 1.92 0.82
CA GLU A 11 4.39 3.30 0.59
C GLU A 11 4.56 4.13 1.86
N LEU A 12 5.39 5.19 1.78
CA LEU A 12 5.62 6.14 2.86
C LEU A 12 4.64 7.32 2.69
N GLY A 13 3.74 7.52 3.67
CA GLY A 13 2.65 8.48 3.54
C GLY A 13 1.48 7.94 2.73
N VAL A 14 1.00 6.73 3.08
CA VAL A 14 -0.06 6.02 2.33
C VAL A 14 -1.39 6.78 2.29
N GLY A 15 -1.61 7.72 3.22
CA GLY A 15 -2.83 8.50 3.29
C GLY A 15 -4.07 7.62 3.29
N THR A 16 -5.00 7.89 2.36
CA THR A 16 -6.22 7.11 2.15
C THR A 16 -6.06 5.97 1.13
N GLY A 17 -4.83 5.62 0.75
CA GLY A 17 -4.51 4.44 -0.07
C GLY A 17 -4.66 4.60 -1.58
N ARG A 18 -4.67 5.83 -2.12
CA ARG A 18 -4.87 6.07 -3.56
C ARG A 18 -3.91 5.26 -4.46
N VAL A 19 -2.66 5.06 -4.05
CA VAL A 19 -1.69 4.26 -4.80
C VAL A 19 -1.65 2.82 -4.31
N ALA A 20 -1.56 2.59 -2.98
CA ALA A 20 -1.57 1.26 -2.38
C ALA A 20 -2.73 0.36 -2.87
N ILE A 21 -3.95 0.89 -2.98
CA ILE A 21 -5.13 0.12 -3.40
C ILE A 21 -4.99 -0.34 -4.85
N GLU A 22 -4.57 0.54 -5.76
CA GLU A 22 -4.39 0.17 -7.17
C GLU A 22 -3.23 -0.80 -7.37
N LEU A 23 -2.14 -0.63 -6.60
CA LEU A 23 -1.04 -1.58 -6.58
C LEU A 23 -1.50 -2.96 -6.10
N ALA A 24 -2.29 -3.02 -5.02
CA ALA A 24 -2.86 -4.26 -4.52
C ALA A 24 -3.77 -4.93 -5.56
N ARG A 25 -4.63 -4.16 -6.25
CA ARG A 25 -5.45 -4.65 -7.38
C ARG A 25 -4.62 -5.17 -8.55
N ALA A 26 -3.45 -4.60 -8.79
CA ALA A 26 -2.49 -5.07 -9.79
C ALA A 26 -1.66 -6.30 -9.35
N GLY A 27 -1.97 -6.89 -8.19
CA GLY A 27 -1.30 -8.08 -7.65
C GLY A 27 0.03 -7.79 -6.96
N VAL A 28 0.27 -6.55 -6.54
CA VAL A 28 1.45 -6.16 -5.75
C VAL A 28 1.12 -6.33 -4.26
N SER A 29 1.99 -6.98 -3.50
CA SER A 29 1.90 -7.03 -2.04
C SER A 29 2.42 -5.70 -1.47
N VAL A 30 1.52 -4.86 -0.96
CA VAL A 30 1.86 -3.51 -0.47
C VAL A 30 1.76 -3.43 1.04
N TRP A 31 2.74 -2.81 1.68
CA TRP A 31 2.64 -2.26 3.04
C TRP A 31 2.59 -0.74 2.95
N GLY A 32 1.61 -0.12 3.59
CA GLY A 32 1.48 1.35 3.65
C GLY A 32 1.66 1.83 5.08
N ILE A 33 2.40 2.92 5.26
CA ILE A 33 2.51 3.61 6.55
C ILE A 33 2.12 5.08 6.40
N ASP A 34 1.49 5.63 7.42
CA ASP A 34 1.23 7.06 7.54
C ASP A 34 1.29 7.45 9.02
N ASN A 35 1.72 8.68 9.32
CA ASN A 35 1.76 9.19 10.69
C ASN A 35 0.39 9.72 11.15
N SER A 36 -0.54 9.98 10.21
CA SER A 36 -1.88 10.43 10.50
C SER A 36 -2.81 9.26 10.80
N THR A 37 -3.12 9.06 12.08
CA THR A 37 -4.13 8.08 12.52
C THR A 37 -5.49 8.32 11.87
N PHE A 38 -5.85 9.59 11.64
CA PHE A 38 -7.07 9.95 10.91
C PHE A 38 -7.10 9.36 9.49
N MET A 39 -6.00 9.51 8.73
CA MET A 39 -5.92 8.99 7.36
C MET A 39 -5.98 7.46 7.34
N LEU A 40 -5.27 6.80 8.25
CA LEU A 40 -5.33 5.34 8.40
C LEU A 40 -6.74 4.84 8.76
N ASN A 41 -7.46 5.57 9.62
CA ASN A 41 -8.85 5.26 9.93
C ASN A 41 -9.79 5.43 8.73
N VAL A 42 -9.55 6.41 7.86
CA VAL A 42 -10.29 6.56 6.60
C VAL A 42 -9.96 5.41 5.65
N LEU A 43 -8.69 5.05 5.52
CA LEU A 43 -8.25 3.93 4.68
C LEU A 43 -8.89 2.60 5.13
N GLY A 44 -8.87 2.29 6.42
CA GLY A 44 -9.41 1.03 6.97
C GLY A 44 -10.95 0.89 6.94
N ARG A 45 -11.66 1.89 6.42
CA ARG A 45 -13.12 1.83 6.18
C ARG A 45 -13.50 1.45 4.75
N ASN A 46 -12.53 1.34 3.84
CA ASN A 46 -12.73 0.80 2.49
C ASN A 46 -12.79 -0.73 2.54
#